data_AF-A0A965MA07-F1
#
_entry.id   AF-A0A965MA07-F1
#
_cell.length_a   1.000
_cell.length_b   1.000
_cell.length_c   1.000
_cell.angle_alpha   90.00
_cell.angle_beta   90.00
_cell.angle_gamma   90.00
#
_symmetry.space_group_name_H-M   'P 1'
#
loop_
_entity.id
_entity.type
_entity.pdbx_description
1 polymer ?
#
loop_
_entity_poly.entity_id
_entity_poly.type
_entity_poly.pdbx_seq_one_letter_code
_entity_poly.pdbx_strand_id
1 'polypeptide(L)'
;MALPLIDHYERLKTRARVLDFADVEHLAAQALADGEGSAALMARLDARYRHVLLDEFQDTNPQQWRALRAWFEAASEADRPLTVFMVGDPKQAIYRFRGAEPRLFKAASEWLQAHPQYRAGYRHTHTTRRNPQAVVDWVNAVFSPRNDYPGFVPHETAVTHDGGLTCLELAARDAAEPAADSPSWRDLLRQPRTSPEASSRAAEARAV
;
A
#
# COMPACT_ATOMS: atom_id res chain seq x y z
N MET A 1 -18.55 -19.64 15.40
CA MET A 1 -17.93 -20.68 14.54
C MET A 1 -16.59 -20.27 13.91
N ALA A 2 -16.24 -18.99 13.77
CA ALA A 2 -14.97 -18.58 13.12
C ALA A 2 -13.71 -18.77 13.99
N LEU A 3 -13.79 -18.53 15.31
CA LEU A 3 -12.64 -18.63 16.22
C LEU A 3 -11.99 -20.02 16.25
N PRO A 4 -12.73 -21.15 16.36
CA PRO A 4 -12.13 -22.48 16.32
C PRO A 4 -11.40 -22.82 15.02
N LEU A 5 -11.83 -22.23 13.89
CA LEU A 5 -11.21 -22.43 12.58
C LEU A 5 -9.87 -21.70 12.48
N ILE A 6 -9.82 -20.45 12.96
CA ILE A 6 -8.58 -19.66 13.01
C ILE A 6 -7.56 -20.38 13.89
N ASP A 7 -7.94 -20.82 15.09
CA ASP A 7 -7.03 -21.55 15.97
C ASP A 7 -6.54 -22.86 15.34
N HIS A 8 -7.39 -23.53 14.56
CA HIS A 8 -6.98 -24.75 13.86
C HIS A 8 -5.99 -24.45 12.74
N TYR A 9 -6.22 -23.40 11.95
CA TYR A 9 -5.30 -22.93 10.92
C TYR A 9 -3.94 -22.54 11.51
N GLU A 10 -3.92 -21.76 12.60
CA GLU A 10 -2.68 -21.37 13.29
C GLU A 10 -1.90 -22.57 13.82
N ARG A 11 -2.59 -23.58 14.36
CA ARG A 11 -1.95 -24.84 14.79
C ARG A 11 -1.34 -25.62 13.62
N LEU A 12 -2.00 -25.65 12.46
CA LEU A 12 -1.46 -26.30 11.27
C LEU A 12 -0.20 -25.58 10.77
N LYS A 13 -0.23 -24.24 10.68
CA LYS A 13 0.94 -23.43 10.30
C LYS A 13 2.12 -23.66 11.24
N THR A 14 1.87 -23.59 12.55
CA THR A 14 2.90 -23.81 13.58
C THR A 14 3.55 -25.19 13.46
N ARG A 15 2.75 -26.25 13.26
CA ARG A 15 3.28 -27.62 13.08
C ARG A 15 4.12 -27.76 11.83
N ALA A 16 3.73 -27.09 10.74
CA ALA A 16 4.46 -27.08 9.48
C ALA A 16 5.68 -26.14 9.48
N ARG A 17 5.87 -25.31 10.53
CA ARG A 17 6.92 -24.27 10.63
C ARG A 17 6.89 -23.30 9.45
N VAL A 18 5.70 -22.93 9.02
CA VAL A 18 5.47 -21.95 7.95
C VAL A 18 4.86 -20.68 8.51
N LEU A 19 5.17 -19.56 7.88
CA LEU A 19 4.54 -18.27 8.12
C LEU A 19 3.91 -17.80 6.82
N ASP A 20 2.71 -17.25 6.92
CA ASP A 20 2.10 -16.50 5.81
C ASP A 20 2.51 -15.02 5.86
N PHE A 21 2.11 -14.25 4.84
CA PHE A 21 2.47 -12.82 4.77
C PHE A 21 1.87 -11.99 5.91
N ALA A 22 0.68 -12.35 6.39
CA ALA A 22 0.05 -11.65 7.50
C ALA A 22 0.78 -11.96 8.82
N ASP A 23 1.26 -13.20 9.00
CA ASP A 23 2.07 -13.59 10.15
C ASP A 23 3.36 -12.79 10.22
N VAL A 24 4.08 -12.65 9.09
CA VAL A 24 5.33 -11.89 9.05
C VAL A 24 5.10 -10.45 9.49
N GLU A 25 4.05 -9.83 8.99
CA GLU A 25 3.71 -8.45 9.35
C GLU A 25 3.34 -8.34 10.84
N HIS A 26 2.48 -9.24 11.32
CA HIS A 26 2.00 -9.25 12.69
C HIS A 26 3.14 -9.50 13.69
N LEU A 27 3.96 -10.52 13.44
CA LEU A 27 5.08 -10.89 14.30
C LEU A 27 6.16 -9.80 14.30
N ALA A 28 6.44 -9.19 13.15
CA ALA A 28 7.37 -8.05 13.08
C ALA A 28 6.84 -6.85 13.88
N ALA A 29 5.54 -6.53 13.74
CA ALA A 29 4.92 -5.46 14.49
C ALA A 29 4.93 -5.73 16.01
N GLN A 30 4.65 -6.97 16.43
CA GLN A 30 4.75 -7.37 17.84
C GLN A 30 6.18 -7.28 18.36
N ALA A 31 7.16 -7.80 17.61
CA ALA A 31 8.56 -7.77 18.00
C ALA A 31 9.09 -6.34 18.16
N LEU A 32 8.57 -5.39 17.39
CA LEU A 32 8.92 -3.97 17.46
C LEU A 32 8.14 -3.18 18.51
N ALA A 33 6.89 -3.54 18.82
CA ALA A 33 6.07 -2.76 19.75
C ALA A 33 6.23 -3.25 21.20
N ASP A 34 5.96 -4.54 21.45
CA ASP A 34 5.69 -5.04 22.80
C ASP A 34 6.24 -6.46 23.08
N GLY A 35 7.06 -7.00 22.17
CA GLY A 35 7.61 -8.36 22.28
C GLY A 35 8.73 -8.50 23.30
N GLU A 36 8.91 -9.72 23.81
CA GLU A 36 10.09 -10.08 24.61
C GLU A 36 11.36 -9.86 23.76
N GLY A 37 12.25 -8.97 24.19
CA GLY A 37 13.43 -8.57 23.42
C GLY A 37 13.23 -7.35 22.48
N SER A 38 12.06 -6.70 22.50
CA SER A 38 11.80 -5.47 21.72
C SER A 38 12.87 -4.40 21.95
N ALA A 39 13.25 -4.13 23.20
CA ALA A 39 14.32 -3.18 23.52
C ALA A 39 15.67 -3.55 22.88
N ALA A 40 16.03 -4.84 22.85
CA ALA A 40 17.26 -5.29 22.22
C ALA A 40 17.20 -5.18 20.70
N LEU A 41 16.03 -5.45 20.09
CA LEU A 41 15.81 -5.24 18.67
C LEU A 41 15.90 -3.76 18.31
N MET A 42 15.21 -2.89 19.03
CA MET A 42 15.26 -1.44 18.85
C MET A 42 16.68 -0.90 18.97
N ALA A 43 17.44 -1.34 19.98
CA ALA A 43 18.85 -0.95 20.14
C ALA A 43 19.71 -1.37 18.94
N ARG A 44 19.47 -2.57 18.39
CA ARG A 44 20.16 -3.02 17.17
C ARG A 44 19.76 -2.19 15.94
N LEU A 45 18.49 -1.81 15.83
CA LEU A 45 18.00 -0.97 14.74
C LEU A 45 18.58 0.44 14.84
N ASP A 46 18.60 1.05 16.02
CA ASP A 46 19.19 2.37 16.23
C ASP A 46 20.72 2.37 16.00
N ALA A 47 21.40 1.28 16.40
CA ALA A 47 22.82 1.13 16.11
C ALA A 47 23.11 1.06 14.60
N ARG A 48 22.20 0.47 13.81
CA ARG A 48 22.39 0.19 12.38
C ARG A 48 21.84 1.27 11.45
N TYR A 49 20.69 1.85 11.77
CA TYR A 49 19.94 2.74 10.90
C TYR A 49 19.84 4.13 11.51
N ARG A 50 20.14 5.15 10.70
CA ARG A 50 20.10 6.57 11.09
C ARG A 50 19.11 7.40 10.29
N HIS A 51 18.81 6.94 9.08
CA HIS A 51 17.92 7.59 8.15
C HIS A 51 16.88 6.56 7.73
N VAL A 52 15.61 6.87 8.00
CA VAL A 52 14.48 6.04 7.61
C VAL A 52 13.72 6.77 6.51
N LEU A 53 13.67 6.15 5.33
CA LEU A 53 12.94 6.66 4.18
C LEU A 53 11.70 5.78 3.97
N LEU A 54 10.53 6.39 4.07
CA LEU A 54 9.24 5.76 3.88
C LEU A 54 8.65 6.28 2.56
N ASP A 55 8.65 5.45 1.54
CA ASP A 55 8.01 5.75 0.24
C ASP A 55 6.62 5.12 0.18
N GLU A 56 5.77 5.63 -0.71
CA GLU A 56 4.39 5.15 -0.93
C GLU A 56 3.56 5.03 0.38
N PHE A 57 3.74 5.99 1.30
CA PHE A 57 3.15 5.88 2.64
C PHE A 57 1.62 5.82 2.63
N GLN A 58 0.95 6.29 1.57
CA GLN A 58 -0.50 6.14 1.41
C GLN A 58 -0.99 4.68 1.41
N ASP A 59 -0.10 3.72 1.14
CA ASP A 59 -0.40 2.29 1.13
C ASP A 59 -0.03 1.58 2.45
N THR A 60 0.45 2.34 3.44
CA THR A 60 0.77 1.82 4.78
C THR A 60 -0.51 1.55 5.56
N ASN A 61 -0.50 0.47 6.34
CA ASN A 61 -1.62 0.15 7.24
C ASN A 61 -1.33 0.60 8.70
N PRO A 62 -2.38 0.65 9.56
CA PRO A 62 -2.21 1.10 10.94
C PRO A 62 -1.26 0.25 11.81
N GLN A 63 -1.13 -1.05 11.54
CA GLN A 63 -0.26 -1.94 12.32
C GLN A 63 1.22 -1.67 12.02
N GLN A 64 1.55 -1.52 10.73
CA GLN A 64 2.88 -1.12 10.28
C GLN A 64 3.28 0.24 10.87
N TRP A 65 2.39 1.22 10.84
CA TRP A 65 2.66 2.52 11.45
C TRP A 65 2.82 2.45 12.97
N ARG A 66 2.00 1.66 13.67
CA ARG A 66 2.16 1.45 15.12
C ARG A 66 3.55 0.91 15.46
N ALA A 67 4.03 -0.07 14.70
CA ALA A 67 5.35 -0.67 14.89
C ALA A 67 6.49 0.33 14.63
N LEU A 68 6.42 1.07 13.52
CA LEU A 68 7.40 2.11 13.18
C LEU A 68 7.41 3.22 14.23
N ARG A 69 6.24 3.67 14.66
CA ARG A 69 6.11 4.71 15.68
C ARG A 69 6.72 4.29 17.02
N ALA A 70 6.50 3.05 17.46
CA ALA A 70 7.12 2.54 18.69
C ALA A 70 8.66 2.58 18.61
N TRP A 71 9.23 2.20 17.46
CA TRP A 71 10.67 2.33 17.23
C TRP A 71 11.12 3.79 17.22
N PHE A 72 10.38 4.68 16.55
CA PHE A 72 10.71 6.11 16.47
C PHE A 72 10.70 6.77 17.85
N GLU A 73 9.68 6.48 18.66
CA GLU A 73 9.56 6.95 20.05
C GLU A 73 10.77 6.49 20.88
N ALA A 74 11.13 5.21 20.84
CA ALA A 74 12.29 4.69 21.57
C ALA A 74 13.64 5.28 21.08
N ALA A 75 13.80 5.48 19.77
CA ALA A 75 15.02 6.06 19.21
C ALA A 75 15.19 7.55 19.55
N SER A 76 14.12 8.23 19.97
CA SER A 76 14.19 9.64 20.36
C SER A 76 14.89 9.89 21.70
N GLU A 77 15.03 8.85 22.53
CA GLU A 77 15.73 8.89 23.82
C GLU A 77 17.23 8.61 23.69
N ALA A 78 17.70 8.23 22.50
CA ALA A 78 19.10 7.94 22.25
C ALA A 78 19.92 9.22 22.01
N ASP A 79 21.20 9.21 22.42
CA ASP A 79 22.18 10.30 22.20
C ASP A 79 22.36 10.69 20.72
N ARG A 80 21.89 9.85 19.80
CA ARG A 80 21.99 10.03 18.35
C ARG A 80 20.61 9.95 17.71
N PRO A 81 19.97 11.09 17.36
CA PRO A 81 18.59 11.10 16.92
C PRO A 81 18.44 10.47 15.52
N LEU A 82 17.41 9.63 15.39
CA LEU A 82 16.94 9.08 14.12
C LEU A 82 16.33 10.20 13.26
N THR A 83 16.58 10.17 11.95
CA THR A 83 15.90 11.05 10.99
C THR A 83 14.92 10.25 10.14
N VAL A 84 13.76 10.85 9.87
CA VAL A 84 12.66 10.23 9.13
C VAL A 84 12.29 11.10 7.94
N PHE A 85 12.18 10.50 6.76
CA PHE A 85 11.69 11.12 5.54
C PHE A 85 10.54 10.29 4.99
N MET A 86 9.39 10.92 4.76
CA MET A 86 8.17 10.25 4.35
C MET A 86 7.63 10.89 3.07
N VAL A 87 7.33 10.07 2.08
CA VAL A 87 6.74 10.44 0.79
C VAL A 87 5.46 9.66 0.60
N GLY A 88 4.46 10.30 0.01
CA GLY A 88 3.23 9.65 -0.39
C GLY A 88 2.29 10.60 -1.09
N ASP A 89 1.32 10.02 -1.79
CA ASP A 89 0.24 10.73 -2.45
C ASP A 89 -1.10 10.11 -2.05
N PRO A 90 -1.89 10.76 -1.16
CA PRO A 90 -3.21 10.29 -0.80
C PRO A 90 -4.16 10.06 -1.99
N LYS A 91 -3.93 10.76 -3.12
CA LYS A 91 -4.69 10.57 -4.37
C LYS A 91 -4.45 9.17 -4.96
N GLN A 92 -3.29 8.58 -4.74
CA GLN A 92 -2.89 7.29 -5.29
C GLN A 92 -3.18 6.10 -4.37
N ALA A 93 -3.89 6.33 -3.26
CA ALA A 93 -4.20 5.29 -2.29
C ALA A 93 -5.26 4.31 -2.81
N ILE A 94 -4.83 3.27 -3.53
CA ILE A 94 -5.70 2.27 -4.18
C ILE A 94 -5.72 0.92 -3.45
N TYR A 95 -4.92 0.74 -2.39
CA TYR A 95 -4.78 -0.53 -1.68
C TYR A 95 -5.65 -0.67 -0.42
N ARG A 96 -6.79 0.03 -0.35
CA ARG A 96 -7.72 -0.06 0.80
C ARG A 96 -8.18 -1.49 1.11
N PHE A 97 -8.29 -2.36 0.10
CA PHE A 97 -8.64 -3.78 0.28
C PHE A 97 -7.58 -4.59 1.06
N ARG A 98 -6.35 -4.08 1.16
CA ARG A 98 -5.26 -4.65 1.99
C ARG A 98 -5.20 -4.02 3.39
N GLY A 99 -6.17 -3.17 3.74
CA GLY A 99 -6.20 -2.45 5.03
C GLY A 99 -5.37 -1.18 5.06
N ALA A 100 -4.87 -0.69 3.92
CA ALA A 100 -4.26 0.64 3.83
C ALA A 100 -5.28 1.73 4.19
N GLU A 101 -4.83 2.73 4.96
CA GLU A 101 -5.68 3.82 5.45
C GLU A 101 -5.10 5.17 4.99
N PRO A 102 -5.69 5.84 3.98
CA PRO A 102 -5.16 7.10 3.47
C PRO A 102 -5.07 8.22 4.52
N ARG A 103 -5.94 8.19 5.55
CA ARG A 103 -5.90 9.15 6.66
C ARG A 103 -4.62 9.04 7.50
N LEU A 104 -3.96 7.88 7.45
CA LEU A 104 -2.73 7.61 8.17
C LEU A 104 -1.60 8.54 7.73
N PHE A 105 -1.54 8.91 6.44
CA PHE A 105 -0.54 9.84 5.93
C PHE A 105 -0.58 11.19 6.67
N LYS A 106 -1.78 11.75 6.82
CA LYS A 106 -1.99 13.00 7.56
C LYS A 106 -1.62 12.83 9.03
N ALA A 107 -2.11 11.76 9.68
CA ALA A 107 -1.83 11.50 11.08
C ALA A 107 -0.33 11.31 11.37
N ALA A 108 0.40 10.59 10.50
CA ALA A 108 1.84 10.40 10.62
C ALA A 108 2.62 11.70 10.39
N SER A 109 2.21 12.52 9.43
CA SER A 109 2.78 13.84 9.19
C SER A 109 2.58 14.78 10.39
N GLU A 110 1.37 14.82 10.96
CA GLU A 110 1.06 15.60 12.16
C GLU A 110 1.85 15.10 13.37
N TRP A 111 1.98 13.79 13.54
CA TRP A 111 2.79 13.20 14.59
C TRP A 111 4.27 13.60 14.47
N LEU A 112 4.87 13.49 13.28
CA LEU A 112 6.26 13.90 13.06
C LEU A 112 6.49 15.40 13.34
N GLN A 113 5.52 16.25 12.99
CA GLN A 113 5.58 17.70 13.26
C GLN A 113 5.43 18.03 14.76
N ALA A 114 4.64 17.25 15.49
CA ALA A 114 4.46 17.42 16.93
C ALA A 114 5.67 16.97 17.77
N HIS A 115 6.66 16.31 17.16
CA HIS A 115 7.85 15.77 17.80
C HIS A 115 9.10 16.58 17.38
N PRO A 116 9.54 17.56 18.20
CA PRO A 116 10.56 18.54 17.83
C PRO A 116 11.91 17.93 17.41
N GLN A 117 12.24 16.73 17.91
CA GLN A 117 13.47 16.01 17.57
C GLN A 117 13.60 15.73 16.07
N TYR A 118 12.49 15.52 15.35
CA TYR A 118 12.54 15.25 13.91
C TYR A 118 12.63 16.50 13.06
N ARG A 119 12.32 17.69 13.64
CA ARG A 119 12.28 18.97 12.92
C ARG A 119 11.51 18.86 11.60
N ALA A 120 10.39 18.13 11.63
CA ALA A 120 9.70 17.72 10.43
C ALA A 120 9.12 18.93 9.68
N GLY A 121 9.42 19.03 8.40
CA GLY A 121 8.81 19.99 7.48
C GLY A 121 7.86 19.28 6.53
N TYR A 122 6.74 19.92 6.22
CA TYR A 122 5.82 19.45 5.18
C TYR A 122 6.15 20.11 3.84
N ARG A 123 6.29 19.31 2.79
CA ARG A 123 6.50 19.74 1.40
C ARG A 123 5.51 19.01 0.51
N HIS A 124 4.96 19.73 -0.46
CA HIS A 124 4.10 19.16 -1.49
C HIS A 124 4.53 19.72 -2.85
N THR A 125 4.24 18.99 -3.92
CA THR A 125 4.46 19.45 -5.29
C THR A 125 3.33 18.95 -6.18
N HIS A 126 2.89 19.80 -7.10
CA HIS A 126 1.94 19.46 -8.15
C HIS A 126 2.62 19.36 -9.52
N THR A 127 3.94 19.49 -9.56
CA THR A 127 4.71 19.51 -10.81
C THR A 127 5.28 18.13 -11.10
N THR A 128 4.82 17.50 -12.18
CA THR A 128 5.40 16.25 -12.68
C THR A 128 6.68 16.51 -13.45
N ARG A 129 7.64 15.59 -13.32
CA ARG A 129 8.84 15.52 -14.17
C ARG A 129 8.80 14.33 -15.12
N ARG A 130 7.66 13.62 -15.16
CA ARG A 130 7.49 12.36 -15.90
C ARG A 130 6.65 12.53 -17.15
N ASN A 131 5.57 13.31 -17.07
CA ASN A 131 4.55 13.34 -18.11
C ASN A 131 4.59 14.66 -18.91
N PRO A 132 4.43 14.62 -20.25
CA PRO A 132 4.36 15.81 -21.09
C PRO A 132 3.05 16.57 -20.88
N GLN A 133 2.99 17.82 -21.36
CA GLN A 133 1.86 18.73 -21.14
C GLN A 133 0.53 18.11 -21.58
N ALA A 134 0.48 17.45 -22.75
CA ALA A 134 -0.72 16.80 -23.26
C ALA A 134 -1.35 15.79 -22.27
N VAL A 135 -0.52 15.01 -21.57
CA VAL A 135 -0.99 14.04 -20.56
C VAL A 135 -1.52 14.77 -19.34
N VAL A 136 -0.81 15.80 -18.87
CA VAL A 136 -1.22 16.60 -17.72
C VAL A 136 -2.54 17.32 -17.97
N ASP A 137 -2.71 17.91 -19.15
CA ASP A 137 -3.95 18.60 -19.55
C ASP A 137 -5.14 17.66 -19.52
N TRP A 138 -4.98 16.44 -20.02
CA TRP A 138 -6.05 15.45 -20.00
C TRP A 138 -6.39 14.99 -18.58
N VAL A 139 -5.40 14.70 -17.75
CA VAL A 139 -5.63 14.36 -16.33
C VAL A 139 -6.36 15.50 -15.62
N ASN A 140 -5.93 16.75 -15.83
CA ASN A 140 -6.57 17.92 -15.26
C ASN A 140 -8.01 18.07 -15.77
N ALA A 141 -8.28 17.86 -17.05
CA ALA A 141 -9.62 17.91 -17.61
C ALA A 141 -10.56 16.85 -17.02
N VAL A 142 -10.04 15.64 -16.74
CA VAL A 142 -10.83 14.54 -16.16
C VAL A 142 -11.14 14.76 -14.67
N PHE A 143 -10.17 15.24 -13.89
CA PHE A 143 -10.29 15.30 -12.43
C PHE A 143 -10.70 16.67 -11.88
N SER A 144 -10.45 17.78 -12.58
CA SER A 144 -10.83 19.12 -12.07
C SER A 144 -12.33 19.30 -11.83
N PRO A 145 -13.25 18.76 -12.67
CA PRO A 145 -14.69 18.90 -12.43
C PRO A 145 -15.24 17.99 -11.31
N ARG A 146 -14.41 17.11 -10.74
CA ARG A 146 -14.86 16.03 -9.85
C ARG A 146 -14.87 16.48 -8.39
N ASN A 147 -16.08 16.75 -7.88
CA ASN A 147 -16.28 17.07 -6.46
C ASN A 147 -16.16 15.85 -5.53
N ASP A 148 -16.18 14.63 -6.08
CA ASP A 148 -16.05 13.36 -5.34
C ASP A 148 -14.59 12.98 -5.04
N TYR A 149 -13.64 13.79 -5.49
CA TYR A 149 -12.21 13.52 -5.35
C TYR A 149 -11.50 14.66 -4.58
N PRO A 150 -11.65 14.70 -3.25
CA PRO A 150 -11.14 15.79 -2.43
C PRO A 150 -9.61 15.85 -2.47
N GLY A 151 -9.07 17.06 -2.58
CA GLY A 151 -7.63 17.32 -2.56
C GLY A 151 -6.93 17.22 -3.92
N PHE A 152 -7.67 17.06 -5.02
CA PHE A 152 -7.09 17.26 -6.35
C PHE A 152 -6.82 18.74 -6.59
N VAL A 153 -5.60 19.01 -7.05
CA VAL A 153 -5.16 20.33 -7.53
C VAL A 153 -4.63 20.09 -8.94
N PRO A 154 -4.94 20.97 -9.91
CA PRO A 154 -4.39 20.86 -11.25
C PRO A 154 -2.86 20.72 -11.21
N HIS A 155 -2.35 19.75 -11.96
CA HIS A 155 -0.93 19.48 -12.03
C HIS A 155 -0.26 20.32 -13.12
N GLU A 156 1.04 20.54 -12.96
CA GLU A 156 1.91 21.20 -13.92
C GLU A 156 2.98 20.21 -14.39
N THR A 157 3.67 20.50 -15.49
CA THR A 157 4.83 19.70 -15.91
C THR A 157 6.09 20.54 -16.06
N ALA A 158 7.21 19.97 -15.63
CA ALA A 158 8.55 20.50 -15.92
C ALA A 158 9.16 19.87 -17.18
N VAL A 159 8.43 18.97 -17.84
CA VAL A 159 8.85 18.29 -19.06
C VAL A 159 8.70 19.23 -20.25
N THR A 160 9.76 19.39 -21.04
CA THR A 160 9.80 20.32 -22.18
C THR A 160 9.65 19.65 -23.55
N HIS A 161 9.82 18.33 -23.64
CA HIS A 161 9.64 17.62 -24.90
C HIS A 161 8.16 17.43 -25.22
N ASP A 162 7.85 17.30 -26.51
CA ASP A 162 6.51 16.97 -26.97
C ASP A 162 6.12 15.54 -26.56
N GLY A 163 4.82 15.33 -26.40
CA GLY A 163 4.23 14.02 -26.23
C GLY A 163 2.74 14.08 -26.52
N GLY A 164 2.10 12.91 -26.58
CA GLY A 164 0.71 12.81 -27.01
C GLY A 164 -0.06 11.77 -26.23
N LEU A 165 -1.37 11.80 -26.42
CA LEU A 165 -2.31 10.80 -25.93
C LEU A 165 -2.92 10.09 -27.12
N THR A 166 -2.99 8.77 -27.04
CA THR A 166 -3.75 7.95 -27.98
C THR A 166 -4.82 7.23 -27.18
N CYS A 167 -6.08 7.52 -27.48
CA CYS A 167 -7.19 6.75 -26.93
C CYS A 167 -7.27 5.45 -27.72
N LEU A 168 -7.03 4.33 -27.05
CA LEU A 168 -7.27 3.01 -27.62
C LEU A 168 -8.74 2.64 -27.38
N GLU A 169 -9.40 2.09 -28.41
CA GLU A 169 -10.73 1.55 -28.24
C GLU A 169 -10.68 0.41 -27.21
N LEU A 170 -11.59 0.42 -26.23
CA LEU A 170 -11.73 -0.71 -25.33
C LEU A 170 -12.17 -1.91 -26.16
N ALA A 171 -11.40 -3.00 -26.09
CA ALA A 171 -11.83 -4.26 -26.68
C ALA A 171 -13.23 -4.61 -26.16
N ALA A 172 -14.17 -4.84 -27.07
CA ALA A 172 -15.52 -5.27 -26.71
C ALA A 172 -15.41 -6.57 -25.91
N ARG A 173 -16.01 -6.62 -24.72
CA ARG A 173 -16.17 -7.88 -24.01
C ARG A 173 -17.18 -8.69 -24.80
N ASP A 174 -16.79 -9.88 -25.24
CA ASP A 174 -17.75 -10.87 -25.71
C ASP A 174 -18.81 -11.07 -24.64
N ALA A 175 -20.08 -11.11 -25.05
CA ALA A 175 -21.18 -11.32 -24.14
C ALA A 175 -20.94 -12.60 -23.35
N ALA A 176 -20.86 -12.49 -22.01
CA ALA A 176 -20.65 -13.64 -21.15
C ALA A 176 -21.82 -14.61 -21.33
N GLU A 177 -21.55 -15.83 -21.79
CA GLU A 177 -22.55 -16.90 -21.74
C GLU A 177 -22.98 -17.11 -20.28
N PRO A 178 -24.30 -17.22 -20.00
CA PRO A 178 -24.78 -17.43 -18.65
C PRO A 178 -24.18 -18.73 -18.09
N ALA A 179 -23.46 -18.61 -16.98
CA ALA A 179 -22.83 -19.77 -16.33
C ALA A 179 -23.92 -20.76 -15.91
N ALA A 180 -23.82 -22.01 -16.38
CA ALA A 180 -24.69 -23.08 -15.92
C ALA A 180 -24.48 -23.29 -14.41
N ASP A 181 -25.51 -23.03 -13.62
CA ASP A 181 -25.51 -23.33 -12.18
C ASP A 181 -25.56 -24.86 -12.01
N SER A 182 -24.42 -25.44 -11.67
CA SER A 182 -24.36 -26.82 -11.17
C SER A 182 -24.41 -26.79 -9.63
N PRO A 183 -25.36 -27.48 -8.98
CA PRO A 183 -25.59 -27.41 -7.53
C PRO A 183 -24.57 -28.21 -6.68
N SER A 184 -23.49 -28.71 -7.26
CA SER A 184 -22.49 -29.50 -6.53
C SER A 184 -21.45 -28.62 -5.85
N TRP A 185 -21.18 -28.87 -4.56
CA TRP A 185 -20.02 -28.30 -3.85
C TRP A 185 -18.73 -28.59 -4.62
N ARG A 186 -17.94 -27.54 -4.85
CA ARG A 186 -16.70 -27.58 -5.64
C ARG A 186 -15.52 -27.19 -4.76
N ASP A 187 -14.44 -27.97 -4.85
CA ASP A 187 -13.16 -27.63 -4.22
C ASP A 187 -12.50 -26.49 -5.01
N LEU A 188 -12.64 -25.26 -4.52
CA LEU A 188 -12.17 -24.05 -5.19
C LEU A 188 -10.65 -23.99 -5.36
N LEU A 189 -9.88 -24.74 -4.56
CA LEU A 189 -8.41 -24.75 -4.65
C LEU A 189 -7.91 -25.67 -5.76
N ARG A 190 -8.67 -26.71 -6.11
CA ARG A 190 -8.31 -27.69 -7.15
C ARG A 190 -9.11 -27.52 -8.44
N GLN A 191 -10.29 -26.92 -8.35
CA GLN A 191 -11.25 -26.79 -9.44
C GLN A 191 -11.68 -25.32 -9.58
N PRO A 192 -10.81 -24.45 -10.15
CA PRO A 192 -11.11 -23.03 -10.33
C PRO A 192 -12.34 -22.83 -11.22
N ARG A 193 -13.05 -21.69 -11.05
CA ARG A 193 -14.25 -21.40 -11.86
C ARG A 193 -13.77 -20.95 -13.23
N THR A 194 -14.05 -21.74 -14.26
CA THR A 194 -13.83 -21.34 -15.65
C THR A 194 -14.97 -20.41 -16.05
N SER A 195 -14.76 -19.11 -15.89
CA SER A 195 -15.59 -18.13 -16.59
C SER A 195 -15.04 -17.91 -18.01
N PRO A 196 -15.88 -17.46 -18.95
CA PRO A 196 -15.40 -16.97 -20.24
C PRO A 196 -14.28 -15.91 -20.08
N GLU A 197 -14.41 -15.02 -19.09
CA GLU A 197 -13.39 -14.00 -18.77
C GLU A 197 -12.05 -14.60 -18.29
N ALA A 198 -12.07 -15.69 -17.50
CA ALA A 198 -10.84 -16.35 -17.03
C ALA A 198 -10.09 -17.02 -18.20
N SER A 199 -10.82 -17.51 -19.19
CA SER A 199 -10.25 -18.13 -20.39
C SER A 199 -9.65 -17.10 -21.34
N SER A 200 -10.31 -15.94 -21.52
CA SER A 200 -9.81 -14.81 -22.31
C SER A 200 -8.52 -14.23 -21.72
N ARG A 201 -8.46 -13.98 -20.40
CA ARG A 201 -7.24 -13.51 -19.72
C ARG A 201 -6.08 -14.53 -19.81
N ALA A 202 -6.40 -15.83 -19.73
CA ALA A 202 -5.40 -16.88 -19.88
C ALA A 202 -4.89 -17.01 -21.33
N ALA A 203 -5.70 -16.65 -22.33
CA ALA A 203 -5.29 -16.60 -23.74
C ALA A 203 -4.40 -15.37 -24.01
N GLU A 204 -4.77 -14.18 -23.51
CA GLU A 204 -3.92 -12.98 -23.56
C GLU A 204 -2.55 -13.22 -22.90
N ALA A 205 -2.54 -13.83 -21.70
CA ALA A 205 -1.30 -14.13 -20.98
C ALA A 205 -0.37 -15.15 -21.68
N ARG A 206 -0.89 -15.94 -22.64
CA ARG A 206 -0.08 -16.86 -23.47
C ARG A 206 0.39 -16.23 -24.78
N ALA A 207 -0.18 -15.09 -25.17
CA ALA A 207 0.16 -14.37 -26.39
C ALA A 207 1.28 -13.33 -26.19
N VAL A 208 1.73 -13.14 -24.94
CA VAL A 208 2.90 -12.35 -24.52
C VAL A 208 4.04 -13.29 -24.17
#